data_AF-A0A0B5D4W9-F1
#
_entry.id   AF-A0A0B5D4W9-F1
#
_cell.length_a   1.000
_cell.length_b   1.000
_cell.length_c   1.000
_cell.angle_alpha   90.00
_cell.angle_beta   90.00
_cell.angle_gamma   90.00
#
_symmetry.space_group_name_H-M   'P 1'
#
loop_
_entity.id
_entity.type
_entity.pdbx_description
1 polymer ?
#
loop_
_entity_poly.entity_id
_entity_poly.type
_entity_poly.pdbx_seq_one_letter_code
_entity_poly.pdbx_strand_id
1 'polypeptide(L)'
;MTLRIFDTATRSLRDFQPVREGHASIYLCGATPQSQPHIGHVRSGVAFDILRRWLLAKGLDVAFVRNVTDIDDKILTKAAEHDRPWWEWASTHERAFTWAYDQLGVLPPSVEPRATGHVTQMITYMQRLMDNGYAYEADGSVYFDVAAWVAAEGSDYGSLSGNRVEEMEQGETDNVGKRSPQDFALWKAAKPGEPSWPTPWGEGRPGWHLECSAMATWYLGDTFDIHGGGLDLQFPHHENEIAQAHAAGDRFANYWMHNHWVTMAGEKMSKSLGNVLSVPHILTMVRPVELRYYLGSAHYRSVLEYSEAALQEAAAGYRRIEDFLRRVGPVDVGEWTPAFEEAMDDDISVPRALAEIHNAVRAGNTALASGSLDDAATIAASVRAMTAVLGVDPQDEAWAEGASTSDGALQALDVLVDAELERRTTARAEKDWATADAVRDRLIAAGIDVTDTPDGPQWSLKN
;
A
#
# COMPACT_ATOMS: atom_id res chain seq x y z
N MET A 1 -16.18 -19.97 -2.08
CA MET A 1 -14.88 -19.26 -2.12
C MET A 1 -13.91 -20.01 -1.21
N THR A 2 -12.66 -20.15 -1.61
CA THR A 2 -11.61 -20.94 -0.93
C THR A 2 -10.59 -20.08 -0.20
N LEU A 3 -10.69 -18.75 -0.30
CA LEU A 3 -9.81 -17.80 0.37
C LEU A 3 -9.77 -18.04 1.88
N ARG A 4 -8.57 -18.13 2.42
CA ARG A 4 -8.27 -18.15 3.85
C ARG A 4 -7.45 -16.93 4.20
N ILE A 5 -7.79 -16.29 5.32
CA ILE A 5 -7.13 -15.09 5.81
C ILE A 5 -6.53 -15.41 7.16
N PHE A 6 -5.30 -14.96 7.42
CA PHE A 6 -4.78 -14.98 8.77
C PHE A 6 -5.46 -13.88 9.59
N ASP A 7 -6.30 -14.30 10.52
CA ASP A 7 -6.97 -13.39 11.43
C ASP A 7 -6.10 -13.14 12.65
N THR A 8 -5.79 -11.87 12.89
CA THR A 8 -4.98 -11.44 14.03
C THR A 8 -5.67 -11.73 15.35
N ALA A 9 -7.00 -11.61 15.41
CA ALA A 9 -7.75 -11.85 16.64
C ALA A 9 -7.64 -13.31 17.10
N THR A 10 -7.80 -14.27 16.17
CA THR A 10 -7.69 -15.70 16.48
C THR A 10 -6.28 -16.27 16.35
N ARG A 11 -5.33 -15.51 15.79
CA ARG A 11 -3.94 -15.93 15.50
C ARG A 11 -3.90 -17.20 14.63
N SER A 12 -4.83 -17.33 13.70
CA SER A 12 -4.99 -18.52 12.87
C SER A 12 -5.48 -18.19 11.47
N LEU A 13 -5.21 -19.08 10.52
CA LEU A 13 -5.85 -19.03 9.21
C LEU A 13 -7.31 -19.44 9.35
N ARG A 14 -8.22 -18.59 8.84
CA ARG A 14 -9.66 -18.80 8.85
C ARG A 14 -10.19 -18.70 7.43
N ASP A 15 -11.14 -19.57 7.08
CA ASP A 15 -11.88 -19.43 5.83
C ASP A 15 -12.61 -18.09 5.81
N PHE A 16 -12.45 -17.33 4.72
CA PHE A 16 -13.14 -16.07 4.52
C PHE A 16 -14.61 -16.34 4.18
N GLN A 17 -15.50 -15.83 5.02
CA GLN A 17 -16.95 -15.90 4.86
C GLN A 17 -17.49 -14.48 4.98
N PRO A 18 -18.01 -13.90 3.88
CA PRO A 18 -18.52 -12.56 3.94
C PRO A 18 -19.82 -12.49 4.78
N VAL A 19 -20.00 -11.40 5.51
CA VAL A 19 -21.21 -11.04 6.26
C VAL A 19 -22.42 -11.06 5.34
N ARG A 20 -22.25 -10.59 4.10
CA ARG A 20 -23.26 -10.60 3.04
C ARG A 20 -22.72 -11.36 1.84
N GLU A 21 -23.41 -12.43 1.45
CA GLU A 21 -23.05 -13.24 0.29
C GLU A 21 -22.81 -12.38 -0.97
N GLY A 22 -21.72 -12.65 -1.69
CA GLY A 22 -21.32 -11.91 -2.89
C GLY A 22 -20.69 -10.54 -2.65
N HIS A 23 -20.53 -10.09 -1.40
CA HIS A 23 -19.99 -8.76 -1.07
C HIS A 23 -18.82 -8.90 -0.10
N ALA A 24 -17.81 -8.04 -0.21
CA ALA A 24 -16.75 -7.91 0.80
C ALA A 24 -16.62 -6.45 1.23
N SER A 25 -16.56 -6.24 2.54
CA SER A 25 -16.45 -4.92 3.17
C SER A 25 -15.12 -4.81 3.91
N ILE A 26 -14.32 -3.81 3.54
CA ILE A 26 -12.98 -3.59 4.08
C ILE A 26 -12.91 -2.17 4.63
N TYR A 27 -12.52 -2.05 5.89
CA TYR A 27 -12.04 -0.80 6.46
C TYR A 27 -10.52 -0.88 6.63
N LEU A 28 -9.78 0.07 6.05
CA LEU A 28 -8.34 0.19 6.21
C LEU A 28 -8.02 1.52 6.90
N CYS A 29 -7.40 1.47 8.06
CA CYS A 29 -6.87 2.67 8.69
C CYS A 29 -5.87 3.37 7.76
N GLY A 30 -6.19 4.61 7.40
CA GLY A 30 -5.40 5.38 6.44
C GLY A 30 -4.38 6.29 7.10
N ALA A 31 -3.95 7.30 6.35
CA ALA A 31 -2.82 8.13 6.74
C ALA A 31 -3.22 9.27 7.68
N THR A 32 -2.29 9.62 8.59
CA THR A 32 -2.21 10.96 9.18
C THR A 32 -1.29 11.80 8.29
N PRO A 33 -1.79 12.67 7.40
CA PRO A 33 -0.98 13.42 6.43
C PRO A 33 -0.17 14.55 7.11
N GLN A 34 0.86 14.16 7.85
CA GLN A 34 1.75 15.06 8.60
C GLN A 34 3.04 15.43 7.84
N SER A 35 3.38 14.67 6.79
CA SER A 35 4.61 14.85 6.00
C SER A 35 4.50 14.10 4.66
N GLN A 36 5.50 14.26 3.79
CA GLN A 36 5.59 13.50 2.53
C GLN A 36 5.51 11.98 2.82
N PRO A 37 4.75 11.19 2.03
CA PRO A 37 4.72 9.74 2.19
C PRO A 37 6.07 9.11 1.84
N HIS A 38 6.45 8.10 2.62
CA HIS A 38 7.56 7.20 2.34
C HIS A 38 7.05 5.79 2.05
N ILE A 39 7.91 4.92 1.54
CA ILE A 39 7.53 3.55 1.11
C ILE A 39 6.86 2.72 2.22
N GLY A 40 7.25 2.92 3.48
CA GLY A 40 6.56 2.31 4.63
C GLY A 40 5.08 2.70 4.75
N HIS A 41 4.73 3.96 4.48
CA HIS A 41 3.34 4.44 4.56
C HIS A 41 2.46 3.88 3.44
N VAL A 42 3.02 3.73 2.23
CA VAL A 42 2.24 3.28 1.06
C VAL A 42 2.19 1.76 0.91
N ARG A 43 3.04 1.01 1.64
CA ARG A 43 3.05 -0.45 1.61
C ARG A 43 1.69 -1.05 1.98
N SER A 44 1.03 -0.52 3.02
CA SER A 44 -0.32 -0.98 3.40
C SER A 44 -1.30 -0.82 2.23
N GLY A 45 -1.28 0.35 1.58
CA GLY A 45 -2.10 0.61 0.39
C GLY A 45 -1.87 -0.42 -0.73
N VAL A 46 -0.62 -0.78 -1.03
CA VAL A 46 -0.32 -1.81 -2.04
C VAL A 46 -0.81 -3.19 -1.61
N ALA A 47 -0.57 -3.60 -0.36
CA ALA A 47 -0.98 -4.92 0.13
C ALA A 47 -2.50 -5.10 0.11
N PHE A 48 -3.25 -4.10 0.59
CA PHE A 48 -4.71 -4.15 0.62
C PHE A 48 -5.34 -3.91 -0.76
N ASP A 49 -4.65 -3.23 -1.68
CA ASP A 49 -5.05 -3.17 -3.09
C ASP A 49 -4.93 -4.55 -3.78
N ILE A 50 -3.87 -5.32 -3.50
CA ILE A 50 -3.75 -6.70 -4.00
C ILE A 50 -4.89 -7.58 -3.45
N LEU A 51 -5.20 -7.47 -2.15
CA LEU A 51 -6.35 -8.15 -1.55
C LEU A 51 -7.65 -7.76 -2.27
N ARG A 52 -7.90 -6.46 -2.44
CA ARG A 52 -9.11 -5.95 -3.12
C ARG A 52 -9.20 -6.46 -4.56
N ARG A 53 -8.11 -6.41 -5.33
CA ARG A 53 -8.04 -6.92 -6.71
C ARG A 53 -8.33 -8.43 -6.76
N TRP A 54 -7.85 -9.20 -5.78
CA TRP A 54 -8.17 -10.63 -5.70
C TRP A 54 -9.66 -10.86 -5.42
N LEU A 55 -10.25 -10.16 -4.45
CA LEU A 55 -11.68 -10.27 -4.14
C LEU A 55 -12.56 -9.89 -5.34
N LEU A 56 -12.21 -8.82 -6.06
CA LEU A 56 -12.86 -8.41 -7.30
C LEU A 56 -12.73 -9.47 -8.41
N ALA A 57 -11.52 -10.03 -8.59
CA ALA A 57 -11.27 -11.11 -9.57
C ALA A 57 -12.09 -12.38 -9.26
N LYS A 58 -12.39 -12.62 -7.98
CA LYS A 58 -13.26 -13.72 -7.52
C LYS A 58 -14.75 -13.40 -7.63
N GLY A 59 -15.11 -12.25 -8.23
CA GLY A 59 -16.49 -11.87 -8.53
C GLY A 59 -17.26 -11.24 -7.37
N LEU A 60 -16.57 -10.80 -6.31
CA LEU A 60 -17.21 -10.09 -5.21
C LEU A 60 -17.37 -8.60 -5.55
N ASP A 61 -18.47 -8.03 -5.08
CA ASP A 61 -18.62 -6.57 -4.97
C ASP A 61 -17.89 -6.08 -3.71
N VAL A 62 -16.93 -5.17 -3.85
CA VAL A 62 -16.03 -4.79 -2.75
C VAL A 62 -16.26 -3.33 -2.33
N ALA A 63 -16.77 -3.15 -1.11
CA ALA A 63 -16.79 -1.87 -0.42
C ALA A 63 -15.46 -1.68 0.32
N PHE A 64 -14.62 -0.74 -0.14
CA PHE A 64 -13.32 -0.46 0.44
C PHE A 64 -13.29 0.96 1.01
N VAL A 65 -13.28 1.10 2.32
CA VAL A 65 -13.23 2.37 3.05
C VAL A 65 -11.82 2.57 3.58
N ARG A 66 -11.22 3.73 3.32
CA ARG A 66 -9.91 4.11 3.90
C ARG A 66 -9.96 5.54 4.38
N ASN A 67 -9.79 5.81 5.67
CA ASN A 67 -9.93 7.18 6.18
C ASN A 67 -8.70 8.06 5.96
N VAL A 68 -8.86 9.35 6.23
CA VAL A 68 -7.78 10.32 6.41
C VAL A 68 -7.94 10.97 7.78
N THR A 69 -6.93 10.84 8.63
CA THR A 69 -6.86 11.54 9.92
C THR A 69 -6.31 12.94 9.69
N ASP A 70 -7.16 13.84 9.19
CA ASP A 70 -6.81 15.21 8.80
C ASP A 70 -6.76 16.21 9.98
N ILE A 71 -6.88 15.71 11.21
CA ILE A 71 -6.67 16.46 12.45
C ILE A 71 -5.98 15.56 13.50
N ASP A 72 -4.77 15.92 13.93
CA ASP A 72 -4.02 15.22 14.98
C ASP A 72 -2.90 16.10 15.56
N ASP A 73 -2.41 15.78 16.76
CA ASP A 73 -1.28 16.46 17.43
C ASP A 73 -0.05 16.57 16.52
N LYS A 74 0.21 15.52 15.73
CA LYS A 74 1.31 15.47 14.78
C LYS A 74 1.16 16.51 13.66
N ILE A 75 -0.04 16.66 13.12
CA ILE A 75 -0.34 17.65 12.07
C ILE A 75 -0.19 19.05 12.63
N LEU A 76 -0.76 19.31 13.82
CA LEU A 76 -0.69 20.62 14.49
C LEU A 76 0.77 21.01 14.77
N THR A 77 1.55 20.08 15.31
CA THR A 77 2.99 20.28 15.57
C THR A 77 3.75 20.58 14.28
N LYS A 78 3.54 19.79 13.23
CA LYS A 78 4.24 19.95 11.95
C LYS A 78 3.87 21.25 11.24
N ALA A 79 2.60 21.61 11.24
CA ALA A 79 2.13 22.86 10.66
C ALA A 79 2.76 24.07 11.37
N ALA A 80 2.82 24.03 12.71
CA ALA A 80 3.45 25.07 13.52
C ALA A 80 4.98 25.15 13.29
N GLU A 81 5.69 24.01 13.21
CA GLU A 81 7.13 23.96 12.89
C GLU A 81 7.49 24.63 11.55
N HIS A 82 6.52 24.76 10.65
CA HIS A 82 6.68 25.29 9.30
C HIS A 82 5.94 26.61 9.04
N ASP A 83 5.40 27.26 10.07
CA ASP A 83 4.62 28.50 9.96
C ASP A 83 3.46 28.40 8.95
N ARG A 84 2.76 27.25 8.94
CA ARG A 84 1.61 26.99 8.06
C ARG A 84 0.33 26.76 8.84
N PRO A 85 -0.85 27.13 8.28
CA PRO A 85 -2.13 26.70 8.84
C PRO A 85 -2.27 25.17 8.79
N TRP A 86 -2.77 24.55 9.86
CA TRP A 86 -2.90 23.09 9.96
C TRP A 86 -3.73 22.46 8.83
N TRP A 87 -4.82 23.11 8.42
CA TRP A 87 -5.70 22.63 7.35
C TRP A 87 -5.00 22.65 5.99
N GLU A 88 -4.11 23.61 5.77
CA GLU A 88 -3.29 23.68 4.56
C GLU A 88 -2.22 22.60 4.58
N TRP A 89 -1.56 22.41 5.73
CA TRP A 89 -0.56 21.38 5.92
C TRP A 89 -1.13 19.97 5.67
N ALA A 90 -2.27 19.66 6.30
CA ALA A 90 -2.97 18.39 6.12
C ALA A 90 -3.37 18.18 4.65
N SER A 91 -4.02 19.17 4.03
CA SER A 91 -4.47 19.07 2.64
C SER A 91 -3.31 18.89 1.65
N THR A 92 -2.17 19.54 1.89
CA THR A 92 -0.98 19.43 1.04
C THR A 92 -0.40 18.02 1.09
N HIS A 93 -0.30 17.43 2.27
CA HIS A 93 0.24 16.09 2.43
C HIS A 93 -0.77 15.00 2.05
N GLU A 94 -2.08 15.23 2.25
CA GLU A 94 -3.14 14.34 1.74
C GLU A 94 -3.01 14.17 0.23
N ARG A 95 -2.89 15.28 -0.52
CA ARG A 95 -2.64 15.23 -1.98
C ARG A 95 -1.35 14.49 -2.35
N ALA A 96 -0.30 14.61 -1.52
CA ALA A 96 0.95 13.89 -1.74
C ALA A 96 0.79 12.36 -1.55
N PHE A 97 -0.04 11.94 -0.59
CA PHE A 97 -0.44 10.55 -0.40
C PHE A 97 -1.28 10.04 -1.58
N THR A 98 -2.31 10.79 -2.00
CA THR A 98 -3.11 10.45 -3.18
C THR A 98 -2.22 10.28 -4.41
N TRP A 99 -1.35 11.25 -4.69
CA TRP A 99 -0.38 11.16 -5.79
C TRP A 99 0.48 9.90 -5.70
N ALA A 100 1.00 9.57 -4.51
CA ALA A 100 1.82 8.37 -4.34
C ALA A 100 1.04 7.08 -4.61
N TYR A 101 -0.23 7.01 -4.20
CA TYR A 101 -1.10 5.88 -4.52
C TYR A 101 -1.39 5.77 -6.01
N ASP A 102 -1.66 6.90 -6.67
CA ASP A 102 -1.91 6.97 -8.11
C ASP A 102 -0.67 6.50 -8.90
N GLN A 103 0.54 6.97 -8.53
CA GLN A 103 1.78 6.51 -9.14
C GLN A 103 1.95 4.99 -8.99
N LEU A 104 1.54 4.43 -7.86
CA LEU A 104 1.66 3.01 -7.58
C LEU A 104 0.46 2.18 -8.08
N GLY A 105 -0.44 2.75 -8.88
CA GLY A 105 -1.59 2.05 -9.45
C GLY A 105 -2.51 1.45 -8.39
N VAL A 106 -2.53 2.02 -7.17
CA VAL A 106 -3.45 1.62 -6.10
C VAL A 106 -4.83 2.15 -6.46
N LEU A 107 -5.83 1.26 -6.48
CA LEU A 107 -7.20 1.66 -6.83
C LEU A 107 -7.74 2.64 -5.78
N PRO A 108 -8.44 3.71 -6.19
CA PRO A 108 -9.05 4.64 -5.25
C PRO A 108 -10.07 3.90 -4.36
N PRO A 109 -10.12 4.17 -3.05
CA PRO A 109 -11.09 3.53 -2.17
C PRO A 109 -12.53 3.86 -2.64
N SER A 110 -13.51 3.02 -2.27
CA SER A 110 -14.92 3.30 -2.53
C SER A 110 -15.37 4.61 -1.87
N VAL A 111 -14.77 4.94 -0.72
CA VAL A 111 -14.86 6.26 -0.08
C VAL A 111 -13.62 6.50 0.78
N GLU A 112 -13.19 7.76 0.84
CA GLU A 112 -12.05 8.22 1.63
C GLU A 112 -12.48 9.26 2.68
N PRO A 113 -13.07 8.83 3.81
CA PRO A 113 -13.65 9.76 4.77
C PRO A 113 -12.58 10.47 5.61
N ARG A 114 -12.79 11.77 5.82
CA ARG A 114 -11.93 12.62 6.68
C ARG A 114 -12.47 12.69 8.09
N ALA A 115 -11.59 12.66 9.09
CA ALA A 115 -11.97 12.81 10.49
C ALA A 115 -12.75 14.10 10.77
N THR A 116 -12.29 15.24 10.24
CA THR A 116 -12.99 16.53 10.39
C THR A 116 -14.39 16.55 9.78
N GLY A 117 -14.66 15.68 8.79
CA GLY A 117 -15.96 15.52 8.16
C GLY A 117 -16.96 14.68 8.95
N HIS A 118 -16.54 14.01 10.03
CA HIS A 118 -17.34 13.02 10.76
C HIS A 118 -17.51 13.33 12.25
N VAL A 119 -17.27 14.58 12.66
CA VAL A 119 -17.43 15.01 14.05
C VAL A 119 -18.82 14.73 14.60
N THR A 120 -19.88 14.86 13.79
CA THR A 120 -21.26 14.55 14.24
C THR A 120 -21.46 13.08 14.57
N GLN A 121 -20.85 12.18 13.80
CA GLN A 121 -20.88 10.74 14.04
C GLN A 121 -20.10 10.41 15.31
N MET A 122 -18.93 11.02 15.49
CA MET A 122 -18.10 10.87 16.70
C MET A 122 -18.83 11.33 17.97
N ILE A 123 -19.53 12.46 17.93
CA ILE A 123 -20.37 12.93 19.06
C ILE A 123 -21.45 11.90 19.40
N THR A 124 -22.17 11.41 18.38
CA THR A 124 -23.21 10.39 18.59
C THR A 124 -22.62 9.10 19.18
N TYR A 125 -21.45 8.70 18.70
CA TYR A 125 -20.75 7.50 19.16
C TYR A 125 -20.30 7.60 20.62
N MET A 126 -19.75 8.77 21.01
CA MET A 126 -19.38 9.05 22.40
C MET A 126 -20.60 9.04 23.33
N GLN A 127 -21.72 9.63 22.91
CA GLN A 127 -22.95 9.59 23.69
C GLN A 127 -23.39 8.14 23.93
N ARG A 128 -23.35 7.28 22.90
CA ARG A 128 -23.67 5.85 23.03
C ARG A 128 -22.74 5.13 24.01
N LEU A 129 -21.44 5.42 23.98
CA LEU A 129 -20.48 4.87 24.94
C LEU A 129 -20.76 5.33 26.38
N MET A 130 -21.13 6.59 26.57
CA MET A 130 -21.55 7.14 27.87
C MET A 130 -22.84 6.51 28.38
N ASP A 131 -23.85 6.36 27.51
CA ASP A 131 -25.13 5.74 27.85
C ASP A 131 -24.95 4.28 28.28
N ASN A 132 -23.98 3.58 27.68
CA ASN A 132 -23.60 2.21 28.05
C ASN A 132 -22.70 2.14 29.30
N GLY A 133 -22.22 3.28 29.83
CA GLY A 133 -21.41 3.35 31.04
C GLY A 133 -19.91 3.14 30.85
N TYR A 134 -19.40 3.23 29.62
CA TYR A 134 -17.99 2.96 29.27
C TYR A 134 -17.22 4.21 28.82
N ALA A 135 -17.82 5.39 28.95
CA ALA A 135 -17.14 6.66 28.76
C ALA A 135 -17.60 7.68 29.79
N TYR A 136 -16.79 8.70 30.03
CA TYR A 136 -17.11 9.79 30.94
C TYR A 136 -16.51 11.12 30.47
N GLU A 137 -17.18 12.21 30.85
CA GLU A 137 -16.67 13.57 30.70
C GLU A 137 -15.80 13.94 31.91
N ALA A 138 -14.72 14.67 31.65
CA ALA A 138 -13.90 15.31 32.66
C ALA A 138 -13.20 16.54 32.06
N ASP A 139 -13.42 17.71 32.67
CA ASP A 139 -12.78 19.00 32.33
C ASP A 139 -12.88 19.36 30.83
N GLY A 140 -14.02 19.06 30.20
CA GLY A 140 -14.27 19.33 28.78
C GLY A 140 -13.71 18.29 27.80
N SER A 141 -13.02 17.27 28.30
CA SER A 141 -12.62 16.08 27.54
C SER A 141 -13.60 14.93 27.77
N VAL A 142 -13.60 13.96 26.86
CA VAL A 142 -14.33 12.70 27.00
C VAL A 142 -13.33 11.56 26.91
N TYR A 143 -13.37 10.67 27.88
CA TYR A 143 -12.47 9.51 27.97
C TYR A 143 -13.24 8.21 27.89
N PHE A 144 -12.61 7.19 27.32
CA PHE A 144 -13.06 5.81 27.45
C PHE A 144 -12.61 5.27 28.80
N ASP A 145 -13.53 4.67 29.56
CA ASP A 145 -13.27 4.11 30.88
C ASP A 145 -12.81 2.65 30.74
N VAL A 146 -11.49 2.46 30.64
CA VAL A 146 -10.90 1.12 30.43
C VAL A 146 -11.22 0.22 31.62
N ALA A 147 -11.22 0.77 32.84
CA ALA A 147 -11.53 0.01 34.04
C ALA A 147 -13.00 -0.49 34.03
N ALA A 148 -13.95 0.36 33.64
CA ALA A 148 -15.35 -0.03 33.51
C ALA A 148 -15.55 -1.10 32.43
N TRP A 149 -14.90 -0.96 31.26
CA TRP A 149 -15.00 -1.96 30.20
C TRP A 149 -14.36 -3.29 30.60
N VAL A 150 -13.19 -3.30 31.22
CA VAL A 150 -12.53 -4.53 31.72
C VAL A 150 -13.39 -5.25 32.76
N ALA A 151 -14.12 -4.50 33.59
CA ALA A 151 -15.02 -5.08 34.59
C ALA A 151 -16.36 -5.59 34.01
N ALA A 152 -16.68 -5.27 32.76
CA ALA A 152 -17.93 -5.67 32.12
C ALA A 152 -17.97 -7.17 31.80
N GLU A 153 -19.16 -7.76 31.88
CA GLU A 153 -19.38 -9.11 31.39
C GLU A 153 -19.22 -9.15 29.87
N GLY A 154 -18.38 -10.08 29.37
CA GLY A 154 -18.12 -10.22 27.93
C GLY A 154 -17.04 -9.30 27.37
N SER A 155 -16.35 -8.53 28.22
CA SER A 155 -15.20 -7.71 27.82
C SER A 155 -14.09 -8.54 27.19
N ASP A 156 -13.47 -7.97 26.15
CA ASP A 156 -12.39 -8.59 25.38
C ASP A 156 -11.18 -7.64 25.21
N TYR A 157 -11.03 -6.66 26.09
CA TYR A 157 -9.93 -5.69 26.02
C TYR A 157 -8.57 -6.39 26.11
N GLY A 158 -7.69 -6.14 25.14
CA GLY A 158 -6.40 -6.80 25.02
C GLY A 158 -6.43 -8.08 24.17
N SER A 159 -7.59 -8.51 23.65
CA SER A 159 -7.72 -9.75 22.88
C SER A 159 -6.94 -9.71 21.56
N LEU A 160 -6.91 -8.55 20.90
CA LEU A 160 -6.29 -8.39 19.59
C LEU A 160 -4.76 -8.40 19.67
N SER A 161 -4.20 -7.63 20.61
CA SER A 161 -2.75 -7.51 20.85
C SER A 161 -2.20 -8.66 21.70
N GLY A 162 -2.99 -9.18 22.63
CA GLY A 162 -2.54 -10.10 23.69
C GLY A 162 -1.89 -9.39 24.88
N ASN A 163 -1.92 -8.05 24.90
CA ASN A 163 -1.41 -7.27 26.01
C ASN A 163 -2.35 -7.37 27.21
N ARG A 164 -1.76 -7.42 28.42
CA ARG A 164 -2.51 -7.34 29.67
C ARG A 164 -2.65 -5.88 30.08
N VAL A 165 -3.84 -5.46 30.46
CA VAL A 165 -4.12 -4.06 30.86
C VAL A 165 -3.21 -3.59 32.00
N GLU A 166 -2.91 -4.48 32.94
CA GLU A 166 -2.04 -4.18 34.08
C GLU A 166 -0.59 -3.88 33.68
N GLU A 167 -0.16 -4.36 32.51
CA GLU A 167 1.20 -4.26 31.98
C GLU A 167 1.32 -3.16 30.91
N MET A 168 0.21 -2.48 30.58
CA MET A 168 0.20 -1.41 29.60
C MET A 168 0.84 -0.15 30.17
N GLU A 169 1.95 0.27 29.55
CA GLU A 169 2.51 1.60 29.77
C GLU A 169 1.75 2.63 28.92
N GLN A 170 1.57 3.82 29.47
CA GLN A 170 0.76 4.87 28.86
C GLN A 170 1.46 5.51 27.66
N GLY A 171 0.75 5.57 26.51
CA GLY A 171 1.23 6.25 25.30
C GLY A 171 0.80 7.71 25.16
N GLU A 172 -0.27 8.14 25.83
CA GLU A 172 -0.73 9.54 25.81
C GLU A 172 -0.02 10.38 26.88
N THR A 173 0.51 11.53 26.47
CA THR A 173 1.19 12.47 27.37
C THR A 173 0.23 13.33 28.20
N ASP A 174 -1.03 13.43 27.77
CA ASP A 174 -2.07 14.21 28.45
C ASP A 174 -2.85 13.33 29.43
N ASN A 175 -2.72 13.66 30.71
CA ASN A 175 -3.25 12.89 31.85
C ASN A 175 -4.28 13.66 32.67
N VAL A 176 -4.57 14.90 32.29
CA VAL A 176 -5.47 15.76 33.06
C VAL A 176 -6.88 15.18 33.02
N GLY A 177 -7.56 15.10 34.16
CA GLY A 177 -8.96 14.66 34.26
C GLY A 177 -9.21 13.15 34.19
N LYS A 178 -8.22 12.33 33.81
CA LYS A 178 -8.38 10.87 33.72
C LYS A 178 -8.58 10.22 35.09
N ARG A 179 -9.55 9.30 35.18
CA ARG A 179 -9.79 8.42 36.34
C ARG A 179 -8.71 7.35 36.44
N SER A 180 -8.28 6.81 35.30
CA SER A 180 -7.23 5.79 35.21
C SER A 180 -6.14 6.15 34.20
N PRO A 181 -4.86 5.79 34.44
CA PRO A 181 -3.79 6.01 33.47
C PRO A 181 -4.00 5.31 32.12
N GLN A 182 -4.72 4.19 32.11
CA GLN A 182 -5.03 3.42 30.90
C GLN A 182 -6.14 4.04 30.05
N ASP A 183 -6.93 4.95 30.62
CA ASP A 183 -8.01 5.62 29.89
C ASP A 183 -7.43 6.44 28.74
N PHE A 184 -8.08 6.37 27.59
CA PHE A 184 -7.68 7.11 26.39
C PHE A 184 -8.76 8.11 25.98
N ALA A 185 -8.32 9.22 25.38
CA ALA A 185 -9.23 10.26 24.96
C ALA A 185 -10.11 9.78 23.79
N LEU A 186 -11.42 9.94 23.93
CA LEU A 186 -12.38 9.95 22.84
C LEU A 186 -12.50 11.37 22.27
N TRP A 187 -12.42 12.38 23.15
CA TRP A 187 -12.40 13.79 22.79
C TRP A 187 -11.43 14.55 23.69
N LYS A 188 -10.57 15.37 23.10
CA LYS A 188 -9.59 16.21 23.81
C LYS A 188 -10.12 17.64 23.88
N ALA A 189 -10.21 18.21 25.08
CA ALA A 189 -10.55 19.62 25.27
C ALA A 189 -9.61 20.54 24.48
N ALA A 190 -10.14 21.62 23.93
CA ALA A 190 -9.36 22.56 23.13
C ALA A 190 -8.30 23.29 23.96
N LYS A 191 -7.05 23.28 23.48
CA LYS A 191 -5.99 24.16 24.03
C LYS A 191 -6.05 25.53 23.33
N PRO A 192 -5.62 26.63 23.99
CA PRO A 192 -5.66 27.96 23.37
C PRO A 192 -4.96 28.00 22.01
N GLY A 193 -5.71 28.36 20.96
CA GLY A 193 -5.20 28.46 19.59
C GLY A 193 -5.24 27.17 18.77
N GLU A 194 -5.62 26.03 19.36
CA GLU A 194 -5.89 24.80 18.60
C GLU A 194 -7.26 24.85 17.92
N PRO A 195 -7.45 24.16 16.78
CA PRO A 195 -8.77 23.99 16.19
C PRO A 195 -9.71 23.21 17.11
N SER A 196 -10.97 23.60 17.12
CA SER A 196 -12.01 23.00 17.95
C SER A 196 -13.35 22.89 17.23
N TRP A 197 -14.17 21.95 17.69
CA TRP A 197 -15.57 21.80 17.35
C TRP A 197 -16.42 21.83 18.62
N PRO A 198 -17.64 22.40 18.56
CA PRO A 198 -18.54 22.39 19.69
C PRO A 198 -19.10 20.98 19.92
N THR A 199 -19.09 20.54 21.17
CA THR A 199 -19.76 19.30 21.61
C THR A 199 -20.61 19.57 22.86
N PRO A 200 -21.51 18.65 23.26
CA PRO A 200 -22.24 18.75 24.53
C PRO A 200 -21.35 18.85 25.77
N TRP A 201 -20.10 18.41 25.68
CA TRP A 201 -19.15 18.33 26.79
C TRP A 201 -18.13 19.48 26.80
N GLY A 202 -18.10 20.30 25.75
CA GLY A 202 -17.13 21.37 25.59
C GLY A 202 -16.56 21.45 24.19
N GLU A 203 -15.80 22.51 23.92
CA GLU A 203 -15.05 22.62 22.68
C GLU A 203 -13.79 21.76 22.72
N GLY A 204 -13.51 21.06 21.62
CA GLY A 204 -12.32 20.23 21.52
C GLY A 204 -12.17 19.58 20.17
N ARG A 205 -11.48 18.46 20.13
CA ARG A 205 -11.18 17.71 18.90
C ARG A 205 -11.14 16.21 19.17
N PRO A 206 -11.33 15.37 18.16
CA PRO A 206 -11.38 13.93 18.37
C PRO A 206 -10.07 13.37 18.90
N GLY A 207 -10.19 12.30 19.69
CA GLY A 207 -9.09 11.39 19.97
C GLY A 207 -8.89 10.44 18.79
N TRP A 208 -7.64 10.08 18.53
CA TRP A 208 -7.21 9.35 17.32
C TRP A 208 -8.02 8.07 17.06
N HIS A 209 -8.35 7.32 18.11
CA HIS A 209 -9.06 6.04 18.01
C HIS A 209 -10.54 6.18 17.63
N LEU A 210 -11.22 7.20 18.16
CA LEU A 210 -12.66 7.41 17.99
C LEU A 210 -13.05 7.60 16.54
N GLU A 211 -12.16 8.23 15.77
CA GLU A 211 -12.38 8.54 14.36
C GLU A 211 -12.72 7.27 13.58
N CYS A 212 -11.89 6.24 13.72
CA CYS A 212 -12.01 5.01 12.95
C CYS A 212 -13.24 4.20 13.34
N SER A 213 -13.53 4.03 14.65
CA SER A 213 -14.75 3.35 15.09
C SER A 213 -16.01 4.04 14.56
N ALA A 214 -16.09 5.37 14.64
CA ALA A 214 -17.26 6.11 14.16
C ALA A 214 -17.40 6.06 12.63
N MET A 215 -16.31 6.24 11.88
CA MET A 215 -16.34 6.21 10.41
C MET A 215 -16.58 4.81 9.86
N ALA A 216 -15.95 3.77 10.41
CA ALA A 216 -16.17 2.38 10.00
C ALA A 216 -17.64 1.98 10.19
N THR A 217 -18.20 2.23 11.38
CA THR A 217 -19.62 1.92 11.66
C THR A 217 -20.57 2.72 10.76
N TRP A 218 -20.26 3.98 10.44
CA TRP A 218 -21.09 4.81 9.56
C TRP A 218 -21.20 4.26 8.13
N TYR A 219 -20.09 3.81 7.55
CA TYR A 219 -20.07 3.36 6.15
C TYR A 219 -20.35 1.86 5.98
N LEU A 220 -19.90 1.03 6.92
CA LEU A 220 -19.97 -0.43 6.79
C LEU A 220 -21.00 -1.08 7.73
N GLY A 221 -21.57 -0.31 8.67
CA GLY A 221 -22.53 -0.80 9.65
C GLY A 221 -21.88 -1.33 10.93
N ASP A 222 -22.70 -1.84 11.84
CA ASP A 222 -22.26 -2.38 13.13
C ASP A 222 -21.44 -3.68 13.02
N THR A 223 -21.41 -4.30 11.83
CA THR A 223 -20.73 -5.55 11.52
C THR A 223 -20.27 -5.55 10.06
N PHE A 224 -18.98 -5.77 9.84
CA PHE A 224 -18.35 -5.83 8.50
C PHE A 224 -17.26 -6.90 8.44
N ASP A 225 -16.69 -7.12 7.25
CA ASP A 225 -15.83 -8.27 7.01
C ASP A 225 -14.42 -8.07 7.56
N ILE A 226 -13.65 -7.14 6.99
CA ILE A 226 -12.21 -7.06 7.21
C ILE A 226 -11.85 -5.66 7.74
N HIS A 227 -11.13 -5.63 8.87
CA HIS A 227 -10.43 -4.43 9.34
C HIS A 227 -8.92 -4.60 9.13
N GLY A 228 -8.31 -3.61 8.48
CA GLY A 228 -6.92 -3.62 8.07
C GLY A 228 -6.08 -2.47 8.62
N GLY A 229 -4.77 -2.70 8.77
CA GLY A 229 -3.80 -1.65 9.07
C GLY A 229 -2.36 -2.15 9.16
N GLY A 230 -1.43 -1.25 9.49
CA GLY A 230 -0.05 -1.62 9.83
C GLY A 230 0.03 -2.36 11.17
N LEU A 231 1.05 -3.19 11.37
CA LEU A 231 1.25 -3.92 12.64
C LEU A 231 1.36 -2.99 13.85
N ASP A 232 1.89 -1.78 13.67
CA ASP A 232 1.95 -0.73 14.68
C ASP A 232 0.58 -0.20 15.10
N LEU A 233 -0.47 -0.42 14.30
CA LEU A 233 -1.84 -0.08 14.66
C LEU A 233 -2.52 -1.17 15.49
N GLN A 234 -2.00 -2.40 15.55
CA GLN A 234 -2.57 -3.46 16.38
C GLN A 234 -2.75 -3.00 17.83
N PHE A 235 -1.75 -2.29 18.37
CA PHE A 235 -1.82 -1.68 19.68
C PHE A 235 -1.11 -0.31 19.68
N PRO A 236 -1.70 0.74 20.29
CA PRO A 236 -3.01 0.73 20.96
C PRO A 236 -4.20 0.95 20.01
N HIS A 237 -3.98 1.26 18.73
CA HIS A 237 -5.04 1.84 17.90
C HIS A 237 -6.25 0.93 17.69
N HIS A 238 -6.05 -0.21 17.03
CA HIS A 238 -7.11 -1.19 16.75
C HIS A 238 -7.65 -1.85 18.02
N GLU A 239 -6.83 -2.05 19.05
CA GLU A 239 -7.30 -2.52 20.37
C GLU A 239 -8.29 -1.53 21.01
N ASN A 240 -8.03 -0.23 20.87
CA ASN A 240 -8.95 0.79 21.37
C ASN A 240 -10.20 0.91 20.49
N GLU A 241 -10.09 0.67 19.19
CA GLU A 241 -11.25 0.65 18.29
C GLU A 241 -12.19 -0.51 18.55
N ILE A 242 -11.66 -1.73 18.74
CA ILE A 242 -12.48 -2.90 19.08
C ILE A 242 -13.14 -2.71 20.44
N ALA A 243 -12.43 -2.15 21.42
CA ALA A 243 -12.97 -1.81 22.72
C ALA A 243 -14.13 -0.81 22.62
N GLN A 244 -13.95 0.27 21.86
CA GLN A 244 -15.01 1.24 21.60
C GLN A 244 -16.21 0.60 20.90
N ALA A 245 -15.97 -0.24 19.90
CA ALA A 245 -17.04 -0.86 19.14
C ALA A 245 -17.87 -1.82 19.98
N HIS A 246 -17.21 -2.74 20.69
CA HIS A 246 -17.88 -3.72 21.54
C HIS A 246 -18.57 -3.06 22.74
N ALA A 247 -17.93 -2.07 23.38
CA ALA A 247 -18.55 -1.29 24.45
C ALA A 247 -19.77 -0.48 23.96
N ALA A 248 -19.78 -0.07 22.69
CA ALA A 248 -20.92 0.60 22.07
C ALA A 248 -22.04 -0.37 21.63
N GLY A 249 -21.78 -1.68 21.65
CA GLY A 249 -22.71 -2.75 21.26
C GLY A 249 -22.58 -3.23 19.81
N ASP A 250 -21.57 -2.78 19.08
CA ASP A 250 -21.28 -3.21 17.71
C ASP A 250 -20.47 -4.53 17.74
N ARG A 251 -20.62 -5.39 16.73
CA ARG A 251 -19.72 -6.56 16.54
C ARG A 251 -18.44 -6.19 15.77
N PHE A 252 -18.48 -5.09 15.03
CA PHE A 252 -17.38 -4.50 14.28
C PHE A 252 -16.83 -5.42 13.18
N ALA A 253 -15.58 -5.86 13.25
CA ALA A 253 -14.91 -6.59 12.18
C ALA A 253 -14.86 -8.11 12.42
N ASN A 254 -15.14 -8.92 11.38
CA ASN A 254 -15.01 -10.38 11.46
C ASN A 254 -13.58 -10.90 11.33
N TYR A 255 -12.70 -10.16 10.65
CA TYR A 255 -11.32 -10.51 10.35
C TYR A 255 -10.41 -9.29 10.55
N TRP A 256 -9.29 -9.48 11.24
CA TRP A 256 -8.26 -8.44 11.43
C TRP A 256 -6.98 -8.78 10.67
N MET A 257 -6.62 -7.94 9.71
CA MET A 257 -5.42 -8.11 8.88
C MET A 257 -4.38 -7.03 9.17
N HIS A 258 -3.14 -7.42 9.45
CA HIS A 258 -2.05 -6.47 9.71
C HIS A 258 -0.87 -6.69 8.77
N ASN A 259 -0.46 -5.66 8.04
CA ASN A 259 0.78 -5.70 7.26
C ASN A 259 1.99 -5.34 8.13
N HIS A 260 3.12 -5.98 7.87
CA HIS A 260 4.35 -5.73 8.62
C HIS A 260 5.11 -4.51 8.07
N TRP A 261 6.07 -4.05 8.87
CA TRP A 261 6.90 -2.87 8.60
C TRP A 261 7.80 -3.00 7.37
N VAL A 262 8.12 -1.85 6.80
CA VAL A 262 9.32 -1.66 5.99
C VAL A 262 10.45 -1.23 6.91
N THR A 263 11.57 -1.93 6.87
CA THR A 263 12.78 -1.62 7.65
C THR A 263 13.92 -1.25 6.71
N MET A 264 15.02 -0.72 7.25
CA MET A 264 16.26 -0.51 6.51
C MET A 264 17.40 -1.14 7.31
N ALA A 265 18.27 -1.90 6.65
CA ALA A 265 19.33 -2.65 7.30
C ALA A 265 20.26 -1.74 8.15
N GLY A 266 20.34 -2.00 9.46
CA GLY A 266 21.43 -1.54 10.32
C GLY A 266 21.37 -0.12 10.92
N GLU A 267 20.46 0.76 10.49
CA GLU A 267 20.35 2.12 11.08
C GLU A 267 18.96 2.42 11.64
N LYS A 268 18.94 2.95 12.87
CA LYS A 268 17.74 3.47 13.52
C LYS A 268 17.25 4.70 12.73
N MET A 269 16.02 4.66 12.19
CA MET A 269 15.50 5.72 11.33
C MET A 269 15.66 7.12 11.96
N SER A 270 16.37 8.01 11.27
CA SER A 270 16.54 9.43 11.62
C SER A 270 15.76 10.34 10.67
N LYS A 271 15.55 11.61 11.02
CA LYS A 271 14.81 12.59 10.19
C LYS A 271 15.40 12.75 8.76
N SER A 272 16.72 12.62 8.60
CA SER A 272 17.37 12.66 7.28
C SER A 272 17.12 11.40 6.45
N LEU A 273 16.85 10.27 7.10
CA LEU A 273 16.54 9.00 6.46
C LEU A 273 15.11 8.95 5.89
N GLY A 274 14.16 9.67 6.51
CA GLY A 274 12.78 9.75 6.03
C GLY A 274 12.67 10.31 4.61
N ASN A 275 13.56 11.23 4.22
CA ASN A 275 13.62 11.75 2.85
C ASN A 275 14.16 10.72 1.86
N VAL A 276 15.12 9.89 2.28
CA VAL A 276 15.71 8.80 1.46
C VAL A 276 14.67 7.74 1.11
N LEU A 277 13.66 7.55 1.97
CA LEU A 277 12.59 6.59 1.71
C LEU A 277 11.31 7.23 1.16
N SER A 278 11.31 8.53 0.90
CA SER A 278 10.16 9.24 0.34
C SER A 278 9.79 8.68 -1.03
N VAL A 279 8.50 8.53 -1.32
CA VAL A 279 8.05 8.00 -2.62
C VAL A 279 8.62 8.79 -3.80
N PRO A 280 8.61 10.14 -3.81
CA PRO A 280 9.23 10.90 -4.90
C PRO A 280 10.70 10.57 -5.11
N HIS A 281 11.47 10.37 -4.04
CA HIS A 281 12.88 10.00 -4.15
C HIS A 281 13.07 8.59 -4.69
N ILE A 282 12.32 7.60 -4.19
CA ILE A 282 12.44 6.23 -4.69
C ILE A 282 12.08 6.14 -6.18
N LEU A 283 11.09 6.92 -6.63
CA LEU A 283 10.71 7.00 -8.04
C LEU A 283 11.76 7.68 -8.93
N THR A 284 12.82 8.30 -8.38
CA THR A 284 13.97 8.71 -9.20
C THR A 284 14.92 7.55 -9.50
N MET A 285 14.80 6.42 -8.80
CA MET A 285 15.68 5.26 -8.92
C MET A 285 15.06 4.10 -9.72
N VAL A 286 13.74 3.95 -9.67
CA VAL A 286 12.99 2.90 -10.37
C VAL A 286 11.66 3.43 -10.89
N ARG A 287 11.06 2.72 -11.86
CA ARG A 287 9.72 3.07 -12.38
C ARG A 287 8.64 2.82 -11.32
N PRO A 288 7.50 3.52 -11.38
CA PRO A 288 6.43 3.32 -10.40
C PRO A 288 5.92 1.87 -10.30
N VAL A 289 5.77 1.18 -11.44
CA VAL A 289 5.39 -0.24 -11.47
C VAL A 289 6.45 -1.16 -10.83
N GLU A 290 7.73 -0.81 -10.93
CA GLU A 290 8.84 -1.56 -10.31
C GLU A 290 8.85 -1.36 -8.79
N LEU A 291 8.57 -0.14 -8.32
CA LEU A 291 8.36 0.13 -6.90
C LEU A 291 7.13 -0.63 -6.37
N ARG A 292 6.02 -0.64 -7.11
CA ARG A 292 4.83 -1.41 -6.74
C ARG A 292 5.15 -2.90 -6.63
N TYR A 293 5.83 -3.46 -7.64
CA TYR A 293 6.27 -4.85 -7.64
C TYR A 293 7.16 -5.16 -6.43
N TYR A 294 8.12 -4.29 -6.11
CA TYR A 294 8.97 -4.44 -4.93
C TYR A 294 8.15 -4.47 -3.63
N LEU A 295 7.25 -3.50 -3.43
CA LEU A 295 6.44 -3.40 -2.21
C LEU A 295 5.49 -4.58 -2.01
N GLY A 296 4.97 -5.13 -3.11
CA GLY A 296 4.10 -6.31 -3.11
C GLY A 296 4.83 -7.65 -3.07
N SER A 297 6.13 -7.69 -3.37
CA SER A 297 6.85 -8.96 -3.59
C SER A 297 6.99 -9.83 -2.33
N ALA A 298 7.12 -9.19 -1.17
CA ALA A 298 7.13 -9.87 0.12
C ALA A 298 5.70 -10.13 0.61
N HIS A 299 5.51 -11.23 1.34
CA HIS A 299 4.24 -11.50 2.03
C HIS A 299 3.86 -10.29 2.89
N TYR A 300 2.59 -9.86 2.86
CA TYR A 300 2.17 -8.61 3.52
C TYR A 300 2.48 -8.62 5.02
N ARG A 301 2.41 -9.79 5.66
CA ARG A 301 2.76 -10.05 7.08
C ARG A 301 4.26 -10.23 7.37
N SER A 302 5.14 -10.15 6.38
CA SER A 302 6.60 -10.25 6.58
C SER A 302 7.25 -8.87 6.55
N VAL A 303 8.31 -8.69 7.34
CA VAL A 303 9.16 -7.49 7.25
C VAL A 303 9.68 -7.37 5.82
N LEU A 304 9.56 -6.18 5.22
CA LEU A 304 10.20 -5.86 3.95
C LEU A 304 11.44 -5.03 4.26
N GLU A 305 12.60 -5.63 4.08
CA GLU A 305 13.87 -4.94 4.33
C GLU A 305 14.29 -4.17 3.07
N TYR A 306 14.38 -2.85 3.22
CA TYR A 306 14.84 -1.95 2.18
C TYR A 306 16.37 -1.93 2.08
N SER A 307 16.83 -2.20 0.86
CA SER A 307 18.13 -1.79 0.36
C SER A 307 17.95 -1.43 -1.11
N GLU A 308 18.79 -0.52 -1.61
CA GLU A 308 18.80 -0.18 -3.03
C GLU A 308 19.06 -1.41 -3.91
N ALA A 309 19.92 -2.33 -3.46
CA ALA A 309 20.17 -3.59 -4.15
C ALA A 309 18.91 -4.46 -4.27
N ALA A 310 18.14 -4.62 -3.19
CA ALA A 310 16.88 -5.37 -3.21
C ALA A 310 15.82 -4.69 -4.11
N LEU A 311 15.78 -3.36 -4.12
CA LEU A 311 14.90 -2.60 -5.00
C LEU A 311 15.25 -2.85 -6.48
N GLN A 312 16.53 -2.76 -6.85
CA GLN A 312 16.99 -3.00 -8.22
C GLN A 312 16.83 -4.47 -8.63
N GLU A 313 17.03 -5.42 -7.71
CA GLU A 313 16.78 -6.84 -7.98
C GLU A 313 15.30 -7.10 -8.29
N ALA A 314 14.39 -6.49 -7.52
CA ALA A 314 12.95 -6.58 -7.76
C ALA A 314 12.57 -5.94 -9.11
N ALA A 315 13.14 -4.77 -9.44
CA ALA A 315 12.96 -4.12 -10.73
C ALA A 315 13.44 -5.00 -11.90
N ALA A 316 14.61 -5.61 -11.79
CA ALA A 316 15.10 -6.58 -12.77
C ALA A 316 14.20 -7.82 -12.87
N GLY A 317 13.62 -8.25 -11.75
CA GLY A 317 12.58 -9.29 -11.70
C GLY A 317 11.37 -8.94 -12.54
N TYR A 318 10.82 -7.75 -12.33
CA TYR A 318 9.70 -7.23 -13.10
C TYR A 318 10.01 -7.15 -14.61
N ARG A 319 11.17 -6.59 -14.98
CA ARG A 319 11.59 -6.43 -16.39
C ARG A 319 11.63 -7.76 -17.15
N ARG A 320 11.94 -8.88 -16.49
CA ARG A 320 11.87 -10.21 -17.15
C ARG A 320 10.46 -10.62 -17.57
N ILE A 321 9.44 -10.21 -16.80
CA ILE A 321 8.04 -10.44 -17.12
C ILE A 321 7.64 -9.56 -18.31
N GLU A 322 8.01 -8.28 -18.24
CA GLU A 322 7.79 -7.28 -19.30
C GLU A 322 8.45 -7.69 -20.62
N ASP A 323 9.72 -8.10 -20.58
CA ASP A 323 10.47 -8.56 -21.76
C ASP A 323 9.82 -9.76 -22.44
N PHE A 324 9.29 -10.70 -21.66
CA PHE A 324 8.56 -11.85 -22.20
C PHE A 324 7.28 -11.40 -22.92
N LEU A 325 6.45 -10.58 -22.27
CA LEU A 325 5.21 -10.09 -22.87
C LEU A 325 5.47 -9.21 -24.10
N ARG A 326 6.54 -8.41 -24.10
CA ARG A 326 6.97 -7.62 -25.27
C ARG A 326 7.33 -8.51 -26.46
N ARG A 327 8.02 -9.63 -26.23
CA ARG A 327 8.42 -10.58 -27.29
C ARG A 327 7.24 -11.35 -27.87
N VAL A 328 6.21 -11.62 -27.07
CA VAL A 328 4.96 -12.23 -27.57
C VAL A 328 4.12 -11.18 -28.32
N GLY A 329 4.13 -9.93 -27.87
CA GLY A 329 3.29 -8.86 -28.39
C GLY A 329 1.97 -8.73 -27.64
N PRO A 330 1.05 -7.86 -28.10
CA PRO A 330 -0.25 -7.65 -27.47
C PRO A 330 -1.08 -8.95 -27.45
N VAL A 331 -1.54 -9.34 -26.27
CA VAL A 331 -2.42 -10.51 -26.07
C VAL A 331 -3.49 -10.13 -25.05
N ASP A 332 -4.72 -10.61 -25.17
CA ASP A 332 -5.76 -10.31 -24.16
C ASP A 332 -5.44 -10.93 -22.80
N VAL A 333 -6.05 -10.41 -21.73
CA VAL A 333 -5.98 -10.99 -20.39
C VAL A 333 -6.71 -12.33 -20.40
N GLY A 334 -6.00 -13.42 -20.08
CA GLY A 334 -6.54 -14.78 -20.03
C GLY A 334 -6.99 -15.21 -18.64
N GLU A 335 -6.81 -16.49 -18.35
CA GLU A 335 -7.08 -17.08 -17.03
C GLU A 335 -5.78 -17.28 -16.25
N TRP A 336 -5.80 -17.04 -14.93
CA TRP A 336 -4.67 -17.38 -14.06
C TRP A 336 -4.53 -18.90 -13.90
N THR A 337 -3.35 -19.35 -13.49
CA THR A 337 -3.12 -20.79 -13.28
C THR A 337 -3.74 -21.25 -11.95
N PRO A 338 -4.09 -22.54 -11.81
CA PRO A 338 -4.56 -23.08 -10.54
C PRO A 338 -3.57 -22.91 -9.38
N ALA A 339 -2.26 -22.96 -9.66
CA ALA A 339 -1.22 -22.77 -8.66
C ALA A 339 -1.16 -21.31 -8.16
N PHE A 340 -1.43 -20.34 -9.03
CA PHE A 340 -1.58 -18.94 -8.64
C PHE A 340 -2.81 -18.74 -7.76
N GLU A 341 -3.95 -19.32 -8.13
CA GLU A 341 -5.16 -19.27 -7.32
C GLU A 341 -4.94 -19.86 -5.92
N GLU A 342 -4.31 -21.03 -5.82
CA GLU A 342 -3.97 -21.65 -4.54
C GLU A 342 -3.06 -20.75 -3.68
N ALA A 343 -2.09 -20.08 -4.30
CA ALA A 343 -1.22 -19.13 -3.62
C ALA A 343 -1.98 -17.91 -3.09
N MET A 344 -2.88 -17.35 -3.90
CA MET A 344 -3.67 -16.18 -3.50
C MET A 344 -4.74 -16.53 -2.46
N ASP A 345 -5.37 -17.69 -2.56
CA ASP A 345 -6.34 -18.17 -1.58
C ASP A 345 -5.70 -18.58 -0.24
N ASP A 346 -4.39 -18.79 -0.21
CA ASP A 346 -3.62 -19.04 1.02
C ASP A 346 -3.05 -17.74 1.60
N ASP A 347 -3.91 -16.92 2.20
CA ASP A 347 -3.54 -15.65 2.86
C ASP A 347 -2.81 -14.66 1.93
N ILE A 348 -3.21 -14.57 0.65
CA ILE A 348 -2.62 -13.65 -0.33
C ILE A 348 -1.10 -13.86 -0.41
N SER A 349 -0.66 -15.11 -0.64
CA SER A 349 0.75 -15.48 -0.67
C SER A 349 1.45 -15.00 -1.95
N VAL A 350 1.70 -13.69 -2.04
CA VAL A 350 2.35 -13.07 -3.21
C VAL A 350 3.71 -13.69 -3.56
N PRO A 351 4.59 -14.09 -2.61
CA PRO A 351 5.82 -14.79 -2.97
C PRO A 351 5.60 -16.10 -3.76
N ARG A 352 4.60 -16.90 -3.37
CA ARG A 352 4.22 -18.13 -4.10
C ARG A 352 3.61 -17.78 -5.46
N ALA A 353 2.77 -16.76 -5.51
CA ALA A 353 2.14 -16.28 -6.74
C ALA A 353 3.17 -15.76 -7.76
N LEU A 354 4.18 -15.01 -7.30
CA LEU A 354 5.29 -14.54 -8.12
C LEU A 354 6.17 -15.69 -8.64
N ALA A 355 6.43 -16.70 -7.80
CA ALA A 355 7.16 -17.89 -8.25
C ALA A 355 6.44 -18.57 -9.42
N GLU A 356 5.11 -18.65 -9.37
CA GLU A 356 4.28 -19.19 -10.44
C GLU A 356 4.30 -18.30 -11.71
N ILE A 357 4.21 -16.98 -11.56
CA ILE A 357 4.37 -16.05 -12.69
C ILE A 357 5.73 -16.27 -13.38
N HIS A 358 6.82 -16.36 -12.63
CA HIS A 358 8.16 -16.59 -13.20
C HIS A 358 8.31 -17.99 -13.82
N ASN A 359 7.62 -19.01 -13.29
CA ASN A 359 7.53 -20.33 -13.93
C ASN A 359 6.86 -20.22 -15.31
N ALA A 360 5.70 -19.56 -15.38
CA ALA A 360 4.97 -19.33 -16.61
C ALA A 360 5.82 -18.55 -17.63
N VAL A 361 6.49 -17.48 -17.20
CA VAL A 361 7.43 -16.71 -18.05
C VAL A 361 8.56 -17.59 -18.61
N ARG A 362 9.13 -18.50 -17.81
CA ARG A 362 10.16 -19.44 -18.30
C ARG A 362 9.60 -20.41 -19.34
N ALA A 363 8.40 -20.96 -19.09
CA ALA A 363 7.72 -21.86 -20.03
C ALA A 363 7.38 -21.14 -21.35
N GLY A 364 6.87 -19.92 -21.28
CA GLY A 364 6.57 -19.10 -22.45
C GLY A 364 7.81 -18.73 -23.25
N ASN A 365 8.93 -18.39 -22.60
CA ASN A 365 10.20 -18.17 -23.29
C ASN A 365 10.71 -19.45 -23.99
N THR A 366 10.45 -20.63 -23.41
CA THR A 366 10.79 -21.92 -24.03
C THR A 366 9.94 -22.17 -25.28
N ALA A 367 8.64 -21.89 -25.20
CA ALA A 367 7.73 -21.98 -26.34
C ALA A 367 8.12 -21.03 -27.49
N LEU A 368 8.52 -19.79 -27.18
CA LEU A 368 9.07 -18.86 -28.18
C LEU A 368 10.32 -19.43 -28.85
N ALA A 369 11.24 -20.00 -28.08
CA ALA A 369 12.47 -20.58 -28.62
C ALA A 369 12.23 -21.82 -29.49
N SER A 370 11.16 -22.59 -29.24
CA SER A 370 10.76 -23.73 -30.06
C SER A 370 9.87 -23.37 -31.25
N GLY A 371 9.49 -22.09 -31.41
CA GLY A 371 8.57 -21.63 -32.45
C GLY A 371 7.08 -21.94 -32.18
N SER A 372 6.73 -22.34 -30.96
CA SER A 372 5.35 -22.61 -30.53
C SER A 372 4.65 -21.31 -30.14
N LEU A 373 4.33 -20.47 -31.14
CA LEU A 373 3.83 -19.11 -30.91
C LEU A 373 2.45 -19.09 -30.23
N ASP A 374 1.54 -20.01 -30.58
CA ASP A 374 0.20 -20.08 -29.96
C ASP A 374 0.26 -20.46 -28.48
N ASP A 375 1.18 -21.38 -28.12
CA ASP A 375 1.44 -21.76 -26.73
C ASP A 375 2.02 -20.57 -25.94
N ALA A 376 2.98 -19.85 -26.55
CA ALA A 376 3.56 -18.66 -25.94
C ALA A 376 2.51 -17.56 -25.72
N ALA A 377 1.60 -17.36 -26.67
CA ALA A 377 0.49 -16.41 -26.56
C ALA A 377 -0.50 -16.80 -25.44
N THR A 378 -0.85 -18.08 -25.34
CA THR A 378 -1.72 -18.59 -24.26
C THR A 378 -1.08 -18.39 -22.89
N ILE A 379 0.21 -18.72 -22.76
CA ILE A 379 0.97 -18.51 -21.51
C ILE A 379 1.06 -17.01 -21.17
N ALA A 380 1.29 -16.15 -22.16
CA ALA A 380 1.32 -14.70 -21.97
C ALA A 380 -0.03 -14.17 -21.47
N ALA A 381 -1.16 -14.63 -22.02
CA ALA A 381 -2.49 -14.27 -21.53
C ALA A 381 -2.69 -14.66 -20.06
N SER A 382 -2.22 -15.84 -19.64
CA SER A 382 -2.22 -16.24 -18.22
C SER A 382 -1.29 -15.40 -17.35
N VAL A 383 -0.10 -15.06 -17.84
CA VAL A 383 0.81 -14.15 -17.12
C VAL A 383 0.15 -12.80 -16.90
N ARG A 384 -0.51 -12.24 -17.92
CA ARG A 384 -1.29 -11.00 -17.80
C ARG A 384 -2.37 -11.09 -16.73
N ALA A 385 -3.12 -12.19 -16.68
CA ALA A 385 -4.16 -12.39 -15.67
C ALA A 385 -3.59 -12.37 -14.24
N MET A 386 -2.47 -13.05 -14.02
CA MET A 386 -1.80 -13.12 -12.72
C MET A 386 -1.19 -11.77 -12.32
N THR A 387 -0.54 -11.06 -13.25
CA THR A 387 0.07 -9.75 -12.97
C THR A 387 -0.98 -8.65 -12.81
N ALA A 388 -2.14 -8.74 -13.47
CA ALA A 388 -3.26 -7.81 -13.30
C ALA A 388 -3.84 -7.86 -11.86
N VAL A 389 -3.95 -9.05 -11.27
CA VAL A 389 -4.34 -9.21 -9.85
C VAL A 389 -3.34 -8.52 -8.91
N LEU A 390 -2.04 -8.63 -9.21
CA LEU A 390 -1.00 -7.94 -8.46
C LEU A 390 -0.91 -6.43 -8.80
N GLY A 391 -1.64 -5.96 -9.82
CA GLY A 391 -1.63 -4.59 -10.33
C GLY A 391 -0.33 -4.19 -11.02
N VAL A 392 0.39 -5.15 -11.59
CA VAL A 392 1.69 -4.96 -12.25
C VAL A 392 1.69 -5.53 -13.68
N ASP A 393 0.54 -5.63 -14.35
CA ASP A 393 0.49 -6.11 -15.73
C ASP A 393 1.23 -5.14 -16.67
N PRO A 394 2.35 -5.53 -17.30
CA PRO A 394 3.10 -4.65 -18.19
C PRO A 394 2.33 -4.13 -19.41
N GLN A 395 1.22 -4.78 -19.79
CA GLN A 395 0.37 -4.34 -20.91
C GLN A 395 -0.88 -3.57 -20.45
N ASP A 396 -1.01 -3.25 -19.16
CA ASP A 396 -2.08 -2.37 -18.66
C ASP A 396 -1.82 -0.92 -19.10
N GLU A 397 -2.86 -0.23 -19.56
CA GLU A 397 -2.78 1.16 -20.02
C GLU A 397 -2.25 2.11 -18.92
N ALA A 398 -2.50 1.80 -17.65
CA ALA A 398 -2.00 2.56 -16.51
C ALA A 398 -0.47 2.64 -16.46
N TRP A 399 0.23 1.69 -17.08
CA TRP A 399 1.70 1.64 -17.13
C TRP A 399 2.28 2.08 -18.48
N ALA A 400 1.43 2.25 -19.49
CA ALA A 400 1.86 2.67 -20.83
C ALA A 400 2.38 4.12 -20.87
N GLU A 401 1.83 5.02 -20.04
CA GLU A 401 2.21 6.45 -20.06
C GLU A 401 3.61 6.71 -19.47
N GLY A 402 4.09 5.85 -18.57
CA GLY A 402 5.46 5.88 -18.04
C GLY A 402 6.52 5.43 -19.05
N ALA A 403 6.11 4.76 -20.12
CA ALA A 403 6.97 4.47 -21.26
C ALA A 403 7.17 5.71 -22.15
N SER A 404 6.22 6.66 -22.24
CA SER A 404 6.25 7.64 -23.34
C SER A 404 7.48 8.55 -23.43
N THR A 405 8.12 8.94 -22.31
CA THR A 405 9.32 9.79 -22.37
C THR A 405 10.61 9.00 -22.59
N SER A 406 10.74 7.80 -21.99
CA SER A 406 11.94 6.97 -22.21
C SER A 406 11.83 6.17 -23.50
N ASP A 407 10.65 5.66 -23.84
CA ASP A 407 10.36 4.83 -25.01
C ASP A 407 10.27 5.67 -26.27
N GLY A 408 9.73 6.90 -26.20
CA GLY A 408 9.86 7.87 -27.30
C GLY A 408 11.31 8.32 -27.53
N ALA A 409 12.08 8.52 -26.45
CA ALA A 409 13.50 8.86 -26.55
C ALA A 409 14.35 7.66 -26.97
N LEU A 410 14.06 6.44 -26.50
CA LEU A 410 14.72 5.19 -26.86
C LEU A 410 14.38 4.80 -28.30
N GLN A 411 13.14 5.00 -28.75
CA GLN A 411 12.74 4.77 -30.13
C GLN A 411 13.36 5.80 -31.08
N ALA A 412 13.45 7.07 -30.65
CA ALA A 412 14.23 8.07 -31.39
C ALA A 412 15.73 7.74 -31.40
N LEU A 413 16.25 7.21 -30.29
CA LEU A 413 17.64 6.77 -30.17
C LEU A 413 17.91 5.53 -31.03
N ASP A 414 17.02 4.55 -31.07
CA ASP A 414 17.07 3.36 -31.94
C ASP A 414 17.26 3.79 -33.39
N VAL A 415 16.42 4.71 -33.88
CA VAL A 415 16.54 5.24 -35.25
C VAL A 415 17.92 5.86 -35.51
N LEU A 416 18.47 6.59 -34.54
CA LEU A 416 19.78 7.23 -34.67
C LEU A 416 20.93 6.21 -34.58
N VAL A 417 20.82 5.23 -33.69
CA VAL A 417 21.83 4.20 -33.48
C VAL A 417 21.87 3.25 -34.67
N ASP A 418 20.71 2.82 -35.18
CA ASP A 418 20.60 1.99 -36.38
C ASP A 418 21.25 2.66 -37.59
N ALA A 419 21.02 3.97 -37.78
CA ALA A 419 21.66 4.74 -38.85
C ALA A 419 23.20 4.79 -38.70
N GLU A 420 23.71 4.94 -37.48
CA GLU A 420 25.15 4.89 -37.23
C GLU A 420 25.71 3.45 -37.40
N LEU A 421 24.98 2.42 -37.00
CA LEU A 421 25.36 1.02 -37.21
C LEU A 421 25.39 0.65 -38.71
N GLU A 422 24.43 1.14 -39.49
CA GLU A 422 24.42 1.00 -40.96
C GLU A 422 25.63 1.72 -41.57
N ARG A 423 25.91 2.96 -41.14
CA ARG A 423 27.08 3.72 -41.58
C ARG A 423 28.39 3.00 -41.25
N ARG A 424 28.51 2.41 -40.05
CA ARG A 424 29.66 1.58 -39.65
C ARG A 424 29.77 0.34 -40.53
N THR A 425 28.66 -0.30 -40.86
CA THR A 425 28.61 -1.51 -41.71
C THR A 425 29.08 -1.19 -43.13
N THR A 426 28.58 -0.10 -43.72
CA THR A 426 29.01 0.39 -45.04
C THR A 426 30.49 0.76 -45.05
N ALA A 427 30.98 1.50 -44.06
CA ALA A 427 32.39 1.86 -43.95
C ALA A 427 33.30 0.63 -43.87
N ARG A 428 32.90 -0.41 -43.13
CA ARG A 428 33.64 -1.69 -43.08
C ARG A 428 33.63 -2.42 -44.43
N ALA A 429 32.51 -2.42 -45.15
CA ALA A 429 32.42 -3.04 -46.49
C ALA A 429 33.33 -2.31 -47.51
N GLU A 430 33.43 -0.99 -47.41
CA GLU A 430 34.29 -0.15 -48.26
C GLU A 430 35.77 -0.11 -47.80
N LYS A 431 36.10 -0.80 -46.70
CA LYS A 431 37.42 -0.79 -46.04
C LYS A 431 37.87 0.59 -45.53
N ASP A 432 36.93 1.49 -45.24
CA ASP A 432 37.17 2.74 -44.51
C ASP A 432 37.15 2.48 -43.00
N TRP A 433 38.29 2.00 -42.50
CA TRP A 433 38.47 1.67 -41.08
C TRP A 433 38.39 2.91 -40.17
N ALA A 434 38.81 4.08 -40.67
CA ALA A 434 38.82 5.31 -39.90
C ALA A 434 37.39 5.76 -39.57
N THR A 435 36.48 5.71 -40.55
CA THR A 435 35.07 6.01 -40.32
C THR A 435 34.40 4.96 -39.43
N ALA A 436 34.68 3.67 -39.62
CA ALA A 436 34.11 2.61 -38.80
C ALA A 436 34.50 2.72 -37.31
N ASP A 437 35.76 3.06 -37.02
CA ASP A 437 36.23 3.28 -35.66
C ASP A 437 35.65 4.57 -35.05
N ALA A 438 35.57 5.65 -35.83
CA ALA A 438 34.97 6.90 -35.36
C ALA A 438 33.49 6.75 -34.95
N VAL A 439 32.73 5.92 -35.67
CA VAL A 439 31.34 5.61 -35.32
C VAL A 439 31.27 4.80 -34.02
N ARG A 440 32.08 3.74 -33.91
CA ARG A 440 32.14 2.91 -32.68
C ARG A 440 32.48 3.76 -31.46
N ASP A 441 33.50 4.60 -31.57
CA ASP A 441 33.97 5.42 -30.45
C ASP A 441 32.92 6.46 -30.03
N ARG A 442 32.12 6.98 -30.99
CA ARG A 442 31.00 7.88 -30.70
C ARG A 442 29.88 7.17 -29.96
N LEU A 443 29.51 5.96 -30.37
CA LEU A 443 28.49 5.16 -29.69
C LEU A 443 28.92 4.84 -28.25
N ILE A 444 30.17 4.41 -28.05
CA ILE A 444 30.73 4.17 -26.71
C ILE A 444 30.72 5.44 -25.86
N ALA A 445 31.11 6.58 -26.43
CA ALA A 445 31.11 7.86 -25.72
C ALA A 445 29.70 8.33 -25.35
N ALA A 446 28.68 7.94 -26.13
CA ALA A 446 27.27 8.17 -25.83
C ALA A 446 26.70 7.17 -24.81
N GLY A 447 27.51 6.26 -24.27
CA GLY A 447 27.07 5.24 -23.33
C GLY A 447 26.29 4.11 -24.02
N ILE A 448 26.61 3.79 -25.27
CA ILE A 448 25.99 2.70 -26.02
C ILE A 448 27.03 1.60 -26.26
N ASP A 449 26.76 0.41 -25.74
CA ASP A 449 27.53 -0.78 -26.06
C ASP A 449 26.89 -1.50 -27.26
N VAL A 450 27.73 -1.93 -28.20
CA VAL A 450 27.32 -2.61 -29.43
C VAL A 450 27.86 -4.03 -29.43
N THR A 451 26.99 -5.01 -29.67
CA THR A 451 27.32 -6.43 -29.82
C THR A 451 27.03 -6.87 -31.24
N ASP A 452 28.06 -7.28 -31.98
CA ASP A 452 27.90 -7.84 -33.33
C ASP A 452 27.38 -9.30 -33.21
N THR A 453 26.20 -9.61 -33.76
CA THR A 453 25.60 -10.97 -33.78
C THR A 453 25.46 -11.50 -35.22
N PRO A 454 25.22 -12.82 -35.44
CA PRO A 454 24.94 -13.37 -36.77
C PRO A 454 23.71 -12.74 -37.45
N ASP A 455 22.76 -12.23 -36.68
CA ASP A 455 21.53 -11.60 -37.17
C ASP A 455 21.67 -10.07 -37.34
N GLY A 456 22.86 -9.53 -37.07
CA GLY A 456 23.16 -8.09 -37.16
C GLY A 456 23.72 -7.51 -35.86
N PRO A 457 24.19 -6.25 -35.87
CA PRO A 457 24.60 -5.56 -34.67
C PRO A 457 23.39 -5.25 -33.78
N GLN A 458 23.47 -5.61 -32.50
CA GLN A 458 22.52 -5.22 -31.46
C GLN A 458 23.18 -4.20 -30.52
N TRP A 459 22.41 -3.34 -29.88
CA TRP A 459 22.93 -2.32 -28.97
C TRP A 459 22.19 -2.29 -27.63
N SER A 460 22.87 -1.79 -26.60
CA SER A 460 22.30 -1.58 -25.27
C SER A 460 22.90 -0.33 -24.63
N LEU A 461 22.14 0.36 -23.79
CA LEU A 461 22.70 1.42 -22.94
C LEU A 461 23.66 0.81 -21.92
N LYS A 462 24.75 1.53 -21.68
CA LYS A 462 25.75 1.24 -20.68
C LYS A 462 25.26 1.83 -19.36
N ASN A 463 24.97 0.97 -18.40
CA ASN A 463 24.56 1.37 -17.04
C ASN A 463 25.61 2.23 -16.35
#